data_AF-A0A0C9U405-F1
#
_entry.id   AF-A0A0C9U405-F1
#
_cell.length_a   1.000
_cell.length_b   1.000
_cell.length_c   1.000
_cell.angle_alpha   90.00
_cell.angle_beta   90.00
_cell.angle_gamma   90.00
#
_symmetry.space_group_name_H-M   'P 1'
#
loop_
_entity.id
_entity.type
_entity.pdbx_description
1 polymer ?
#
loop_
_entity_poly.entity_id
_entity_poly.type
_entity_poly.pdbx_seq_one_letter_code
_entity_poly.pdbx_strand_id
1 'polypeptide(L)' 'SPFHFNRKEVKEAIHAPVDTEWAEWADVNVFPDGDSNFSSCVHGLPNVVEKSVRSVIVHGITDSNLIAAG' A
#
# COMPACT_ATOMS: atom_id res chain seq x y z
N SER A 1 11.71 -3.42 -8.07
CA SER A 1 12.94 -4.24 -8.11
C SER A 1 13.96 -3.72 -7.12
N PRO A 2 14.35 -4.55 -6.13
CA PRO A 2 15.29 -4.19 -5.06
C PRO A 2 16.62 -3.64 -5.54
N PHE A 3 17.10 -4.15 -6.68
CA PHE A 3 18.38 -3.76 -7.25
C PHE A 3 18.50 -2.25 -7.49
N HIS A 4 17.44 -1.60 -7.98
CA HIS A 4 17.50 -0.16 -8.24
C HIS A 4 17.62 0.64 -6.94
N PHE A 5 16.84 0.28 -5.92
CA PHE A 5 16.78 1.00 -4.65
C PHE A 5 17.96 0.68 -3.71
N ASN A 6 18.74 -0.37 -3.99
CA ASN A 6 19.96 -0.69 -3.24
C ASN A 6 21.21 0.06 -3.72
N ARG A 7 21.14 0.74 -4.87
CA ARG A 7 22.22 1.58 -5.39
C ARG A 7 22.48 2.76 -4.47
N LYS A 8 23.76 2.99 -4.12
CA LYS A 8 24.18 4.06 -3.21
C LYS A 8 23.73 5.43 -3.71
N GLU A 9 23.94 5.71 -5.00
CA GLU A 9 23.57 6.96 -5.63
C GLU A 9 22.06 7.21 -5.63
N VAL A 10 21.24 6.15 -5.69
CA VAL A 10 19.78 6.26 -5.59
C VAL A 10 19.38 6.57 -4.15
N LYS A 11 19.97 5.88 -3.18
CA LYS A 11 19.71 6.11 -1.75
C LYS A 11 20.11 7.51 -1.31
N GLU A 12 21.27 7.99 -1.72
CA GLU A 12 21.73 9.36 -1.42
C GLU A 12 20.81 10.42 -2.04
N ALA A 13 20.34 10.20 -3.28
CA ALA A 13 19.45 11.14 -3.97
C ALA A 13 18.06 11.27 -3.31
N ILE A 14 17.56 10.23 -2.65
CA ILE A 14 16.27 10.24 -1.92
C ILE A 14 16.45 10.39 -0.39
N HIS A 15 17.68 10.64 0.07
CA HIS A 15 18.04 10.70 1.49
C HIS A 15 17.66 9.45 2.30
N ALA A 16 17.75 8.26 1.68
CA ALA A 16 17.55 6.98 2.36
C ALA A 16 18.86 6.47 3.02
N PRO A 17 18.76 5.62 4.06
CA PRO A 17 19.92 4.99 4.68
C PRO A 17 20.75 4.15 3.69
N VAL A 18 22.07 4.39 3.66
CA VAL A 18 22.98 3.68 2.74
C VAL A 18 23.16 2.20 3.12
N ASP A 19 23.17 1.91 4.43
CA ASP A 19 23.50 0.60 5.00
C ASP A 19 22.28 -0.33 5.21
N THR A 20 21.15 -0.04 4.56
CA THR A 20 19.92 -0.85 4.65
C THR A 20 19.51 -1.36 3.28
N GLU A 21 19.29 -2.65 3.15
CA GLU A 21 18.75 -3.23 1.91
C GLU A 21 17.25 -2.95 1.82
N TRP A 22 16.83 -2.48 0.65
CA TRP A 22 15.44 -2.29 0.30
C TRP A 22 14.78 -3.64 0.02
N ALA A 23 13.56 -3.82 0.53
CA ALA A 23 12.69 -4.95 0.26
C ALA A 23 11.28 -4.44 -0.06
N GLU A 24 10.59 -5.10 -1.01
CA GLU A 24 9.21 -4.75 -1.40
C GLU A 24 8.22 -5.02 -0.27
N TRP A 25 8.52 -6.07 0.49
CA TRP A 25 7.75 -6.51 1.65
C TRP A 25 8.74 -6.73 2.79
N ALA A 26 8.34 -6.38 4.01
CA ALA A 26 9.14 -6.73 5.17
C ALA A 26 9.12 -8.26 5.35
N ASP A 27 10.28 -8.85 5.65
CA ASP A 27 10.38 -10.29 5.97
C ASP A 27 9.82 -10.63 7.36
N VAL A 28 9.41 -9.61 8.12
CA VAL A 28 8.82 -9.73 9.45
C VAL A 28 7.34 -9.34 9.41
N ASN A 29 6.55 -9.94 10.30
CA ASN A 29 5.16 -9.51 10.47
C ASN A 29 5.12 -8.10 11.06
N VAL A 30 4.76 -7.10 10.24
CA VAL A 30 4.61 -5.70 10.65
C VAL A 30 3.30 -5.44 11.42
N PHE A 31 2.36 -6.40 11.40
CA PHE A 31 1.12 -6.40 12.18
C PHE A 31 1.07 -7.64 13.10
N PRO A 32 1.93 -7.70 14.14
CA PRO A 32 2.02 -8.86 15.03
C PRO A 32 0.69 -9.22 15.70
N ASP A 33 -0.14 -8.22 15.96
CA ASP A 33 -1.47 -8.34 16.58
C ASP A 33 -2.63 -8.26 15.57
N GLY A 34 -2.31 -8.18 14.27
CA GLY A 34 -3.27 -8.03 13.17
C GLY A 34 -3.82 -6.60 12.99
N ASP A 35 -4.37 -6.34 11.80
CA ASP A 35 -4.95 -5.04 11.41
C ASP A 35 -6.25 -5.17 10.59
N SER A 36 -6.88 -6.35 10.61
CA SER A 36 -7.99 -6.74 9.73
C SER A 36 -9.36 -6.10 10.06
N ASN A 37 -9.38 -4.90 10.63
CA ASN A 37 -10.62 -4.25 11.04
C ASN A 37 -11.45 -3.78 9.83
N PHE A 38 -12.53 -4.51 9.54
CA PHE A 38 -13.46 -4.23 8.45
C PHE A 38 -14.28 -2.94 8.61
N SER A 39 -14.30 -2.34 9.82
CA SER A 39 -15.10 -1.16 10.11
C SER A 39 -14.71 0.07 9.28
N SER A 40 -13.43 0.21 8.90
CA SER A 40 -12.95 1.32 8.06
C SER A 40 -13.58 1.30 6.67
N CYS A 41 -13.76 0.11 6.09
CA CYS A 41 -14.40 -0.07 4.79
C CYS A 41 -15.91 0.20 4.85
N VAL A 42 -16.60 -0.22 5.92
CA VAL A 42 -18.07 -0.10 6.01
C VAL A 42 -18.53 1.27 6.49
N HIS A 43 -17.82 1.88 7.45
CA HIS A 43 -18.23 3.16 8.04
C HIS A 43 -17.39 4.34 7.55
N GLY A 44 -16.10 4.12 7.28
CA GLY A 44 -15.20 5.18 6.84
C GLY A 44 -15.43 5.55 5.38
N LEU A 45 -15.49 4.56 4.49
CA LEU A 45 -15.61 4.79 3.04
C LEU A 45 -16.89 5.57 2.65
N PRO A 46 -18.11 5.25 3.15
CA PRO A 46 -19.29 6.04 2.82
C PRO A 46 -19.15 7.50 3.25
N ASN A 47 -18.57 7.74 4.43
CA ASN A 47 -18.34 9.09 4.96
C ASN A 47 -17.40 9.92 4.06
N VAL A 48 -16.35 9.28 3.52
CA VAL A 48 -15.42 9.90 2.57
C VAL A 48 -16.13 10.18 1.24
N VAL A 49 -16.95 9.27 0.75
CA VAL A 49 -17.73 9.46 -0.49
C VAL A 49 -18.69 10.63 -0.36
N GLU A 50 -19.43 10.72 0.74
CA GLU A 50 -20.43 11.76 0.99
C GLU A 50 -19.82 13.15 1.16
N LYS A 51 -18.64 13.24 1.79
CA LYS A 51 -18.02 14.54 2.14
C LYS A 51 -17.01 15.05 1.12
N SER A 52 -16.57 14.21 0.18
CA SER A 52 -15.60 14.61 -0.83
C SER A 52 -16.29 15.25 -2.03
N VAL A 53 -15.66 16.26 -2.64
CA VAL A 53 -16.12 16.85 -3.91
C VAL A 53 -16.17 15.79 -5.02
N ARG A 54 -15.27 14.81 -4.97
CA ARG A 54 -15.25 13.66 -5.88
C ARG A 54 -14.53 12.49 -5.23
N SER A 55 -15.14 11.32 -5.32
CA SER A 55 -14.53 10.03 -4.95
C SER A 55 -14.50 9.12 -6.18
N VAL A 56 -13.42 8.36 -6.35
CA VAL A 56 -13.27 7.40 -7.45
C VAL A 56 -12.78 6.08 -6.87
N ILE A 57 -13.54 5.01 -7.11
CA ILE A 57 -13.18 3.62 -6.75
C ILE A 57 -12.89 2.89 -8.06
N VAL A 58 -11.71 2.29 -8.20
CA VAL A 58 -11.26 1.63 -9.44
C VAL A 58 -10.77 0.23 -9.12
N HIS A 59 -11.05 -0.71 -10.01
CA HIS A 59 -10.60 -2.09 -9.91
C HIS A 59 -10.17 -2.63 -11.28
N GLY A 60 -9.07 -3.39 -11.33
CA GLY A 60 -8.57 -4.00 -12.55
C GLY A 60 -9.33 -5.29 -12.87
N ILE A 61 -9.93 -5.39 -14.05
CA ILE A 61 -10.84 -6.51 -14.41
C ILE A 61 -10.17 -7.90 -14.40
N THR A 62 -8.84 -7.96 -14.45
CA THR A 62 -8.07 -9.21 -14.46
C THR A 62 -7.40 -9.52 -13.12
N ASP A 63 -7.65 -8.74 -12.07
CA ASP A 63 -7.22 -9.09 -10.72
C ASP A 63 -8.08 -10.28 -10.22
N SER A 64 -7.41 -11.30 -9.69
CA SER A 64 -8.05 -12.51 -9.18
C SER A 64 -7.89 -12.69 -7.67
N ASN A 65 -7.03 -11.88 -7.04
CA ASN A 65 -6.87 -11.87 -5.59
C ASN A 65 -7.97 -11.06 -4.93
N LEU A 66 -8.39 -9.98 -5.59
CA LEU A 66 -9.61 -9.22 -5.26
C LEU A 66 -10.49 -9.30 -6.50
N ILE A 67 -11.67 -9.91 -6.40
CA ILE A 67 -12.57 -10.07 -7.55
C ILE A 67 -13.56 -8.90 -7.56
N ALA A 68 -13.59 -8.12 -8.64
CA ALA A 68 -14.73 -7.25 -8.90
C ALA A 68 -15.95 -8.10 -9.29
N ALA A 69 -16.92 -8.20 -8.39
CA ALA A 69 -18.30 -8.49 -8.76
C ALA A 69 -18.94 -7.14 -9.09
N GLY A 70 -18.87 -6.74 -10.36
CA GLY A 70 -19.61 -5.57 -10.86
C GLY A 70 -21.11 -5.81 -10.86
#